data_AF-A0A5N5M5B7-F1
#
_entry.id   AF-A0A5N5M5B7-F1
#
_cell.length_a   1.000
_cell.length_b   1.000
_cell.length_c   1.000
_cell.angle_alpha   90.00
_cell.angle_beta   90.00
_cell.angle_gamma   90.00
#
_symmetry.space_group_name_H-M   'P 1'
#
loop_
_entity.id
_entity.type
_entity.pdbx_description
1 polymer ?
#
loop_
_entity_poly.entity_id
_entity_poly.type
_entity_poly.pdbx_seq_one_letter_code
_entity_poly.pdbx_strand_id
1 'polypeptide(L)'
;MRFATDSSFRSFYKIQAPPVMHTLGEPVFVEVFVLKHEDKDLELVLNECWATPSPDPQDELKWNLLHRGCPRQDDDYSVEVLEVRPGDGVKYPKLHKWLKITMFSFIESEDIYESVYLHCDAEVCKGARCPRTCNRKRRHAGVQRFLNGRVVIQGGPLISAM
;
A
#
# COMPACT_ATOMS: atom_id res chain seq x y z
N MET A 1 3.43 8.18 1.24
CA MET A 1 3.80 6.77 1.48
C MET A 1 5.19 6.74 2.08
N ARG A 2 5.48 5.81 2.99
CA ARG A 2 6.82 5.59 3.54
C ARG A 2 7.02 4.12 3.90
N PHE A 3 8.27 3.70 3.99
CA PHE A 3 8.67 2.32 4.25
C PHE A 3 9.20 2.19 5.67
N ALA A 4 8.61 1.30 6.46
CA ALA A 4 9.06 0.97 7.80
C ALA A 4 10.25 0.00 7.73
N THR A 5 11.15 0.09 8.72
CA THR A 5 12.32 -0.80 8.80
C THR A 5 11.96 -2.22 9.22
N ASP A 6 10.80 -2.41 9.83
CA ASP A 6 10.32 -3.67 10.37
C ASP A 6 8.80 -3.60 10.65
N SER A 7 8.25 -4.71 11.14
CA SER A 7 6.84 -4.88 11.46
C SER A 7 6.33 -4.03 12.62
N SER A 8 7.19 -3.32 13.36
CA SER A 8 6.77 -2.47 14.47
C SER A 8 6.27 -1.09 14.01
N PHE A 9 6.59 -0.68 12.78
CA PHE A 9 6.26 0.65 12.23
C PHE A 9 6.73 1.83 13.10
N ARG A 10 7.78 1.63 13.91
CA ARG A 10 8.36 2.67 14.79
C ARG A 10 9.43 3.51 14.11
N SER A 11 10.17 2.92 13.17
CA SER A 11 11.22 3.57 12.40
C SER A 11 10.98 3.40 10.91
N PHE A 12 11.42 4.40 10.14
CA PHE A 12 11.18 4.49 8.71
C PHE A 12 12.46 4.87 7.97
N TYR A 13 12.63 4.34 6.76
CA TYR A 13 13.70 4.76 5.88
C TYR A 13 13.54 6.23 5.48
N LYS A 14 14.65 6.95 5.38
CA LYS A 14 14.65 8.35 4.94
C LYS A 14 14.55 8.41 3.42
N ILE A 15 13.87 9.42 2.89
CA ILE A 15 13.71 9.64 1.44
C ILE A 15 15.06 9.78 0.72
N GLN A 16 16.08 10.31 1.40
CA GLN A 16 17.44 10.49 0.88
C GLN A 16 18.40 9.34 1.30
N ALA A 17 17.89 8.28 1.92
CA ALA A 17 18.71 7.13 2.23
C ALA A 17 19.13 6.45 0.90
N PRO A 18 20.24 5.69 0.91
CA PRO A 18 20.51 4.74 -0.16
C PRO A 18 19.29 3.86 -0.42
N PRO A 19 19.06 3.40 -1.66
CA PRO A 19 17.93 2.55 -1.97
C PRO A 19 17.90 1.34 -1.03
N VAL A 20 16.71 0.99 -0.54
CA VAL A 20 16.57 -0.12 0.40
C VAL A 20 16.76 -1.41 -0.38
N MET A 21 17.82 -2.14 -0.04
CA MET A 21 18.06 -3.47 -0.58
C MET A 21 17.23 -4.49 0.19
N HIS A 22 16.41 -5.24 -0.54
CA HIS A 22 15.60 -6.33 0.01
C HIS A 22 16.05 -7.65 -0.60
N THR A 23 16.14 -8.67 0.26
CA THR A 23 16.37 -10.05 -0.19
C THR A 23 15.06 -10.67 -0.67
N LEU A 24 15.12 -11.64 -1.57
CA LEU A 24 13.95 -12.44 -1.96
C LEU A 24 13.20 -12.99 -0.74
N GLY A 25 11.86 -12.87 -0.77
CA GLY A 25 11.01 -13.35 0.31
C GLY A 25 11.08 -12.53 1.60
N GLU A 26 11.89 -11.48 1.65
CA GLU A 26 11.90 -10.53 2.76
C GLU A 26 10.64 -9.64 2.69
N PRO A 27 9.90 -9.48 3.80
CA PRO A 27 8.71 -8.63 3.80
C PRO A 27 9.08 -7.14 3.77
N VAL A 28 8.39 -6.39 2.93
CA VAL A 28 8.41 -4.94 2.88
C VAL A 28 7.23 -4.40 3.68
N PHE A 29 7.51 -3.52 4.65
CA PHE A 29 6.50 -2.89 5.50
C PHE A 29 6.22 -1.47 5.01
N VAL A 30 4.99 -1.21 4.59
CA VAL A 30 4.60 0.05 3.96
C VAL A 30 3.53 0.75 4.79
N GLU A 31 3.74 2.03 5.04
CA GLU A 31 2.70 2.90 5.58
C GLU A 31 2.24 3.93 4.54
N VAL A 32 0.94 3.93 4.29
CA VAL A 32 0.24 5.03 3.65
C VAL A 32 -0.51 5.81 4.72
N PHE A 33 -0.34 7.13 4.74
CA PHE A 33 -0.93 7.98 5.76
C PHE A 33 -1.28 9.36 5.21
N VAL A 34 -2.28 9.99 5.82
CA VAL A 34 -2.69 11.36 5.49
C VAL A 34 -1.86 12.37 6.30
N LEU A 35 -1.27 13.35 5.61
CA LEU A 35 -0.51 14.42 6.25
C LEU A 35 -1.45 15.51 6.79
N LYS A 36 -1.12 16.08 7.96
CA LYS A 36 -1.68 17.33 8.50
C LYS A 36 -3.22 17.36 8.65
N HIS A 37 -3.87 16.20 8.83
CA HIS A 37 -5.29 16.10 9.15
C HIS A 37 -5.52 15.39 10.48
N GLU A 38 -6.44 15.92 11.29
CA GLU A 38 -6.71 15.47 12.67
C GLU A 38 -8.20 15.16 12.92
N ASP A 39 -9.01 15.13 11.86
CA ASP A 39 -10.44 14.83 11.95
C ASP A 39 -10.65 13.32 12.13
N LYS A 40 -11.26 12.94 13.26
CA LYS A 40 -11.52 11.55 13.66
C LYS A 40 -12.60 10.86 12.83
N ASP A 41 -13.39 11.64 12.10
CA ASP A 41 -14.45 11.14 11.22
C ASP A 41 -13.92 10.79 9.82
N LEU A 42 -12.67 11.17 9.51
CA LEU A 42 -11.99 10.83 8.28
C LEU A 42 -11.37 9.44 8.35
N GLU A 43 -11.37 8.77 7.20
CA GLU A 43 -10.71 7.49 7.00
C GLU A 43 -9.98 7.49 5.67
N LEU A 44 -8.73 7.02 5.69
CA LEU A 44 -7.93 6.75 4.50
C LEU A 44 -8.41 5.45 3.87
N VAL A 45 -8.65 5.47 2.57
CA VAL A 45 -9.04 4.31 1.77
C VAL A 45 -8.00 4.13 0.68
N LEU A 46 -7.48 2.91 0.54
CA LEU A 46 -6.68 2.49 -0.59
C LEU A 46 -7.59 1.68 -1.51
N ASN A 47 -7.77 2.10 -2.76
CA ASN A 47 -8.60 1.41 -3.73
C ASN A 47 -7.77 0.35 -4.44
N GLU A 48 -6.88 0.80 -5.33
CA GLU A 48 -5.96 -0.06 -6.06
C GLU A 48 -4.54 0.24 -5.56
N CYS A 49 -3.75 -0.80 -5.32
CA CYS A 49 -2.31 -0.64 -5.16
C CYS A 49 -1.61 -1.65 -6.06
N TRP A 50 -0.53 -1.23 -6.69
CA TRP A 50 0.23 -2.06 -7.62
C TRP A 50 1.71 -1.69 -7.58
N ALA A 51 2.55 -2.62 -8.03
CA ALA A 51 3.96 -2.38 -8.23
C ALA A 51 4.32 -2.40 -9.71
N THR A 52 5.35 -1.64 -10.09
CA THR A 52 5.91 -1.57 -11.44
C THR A 52 7.44 -1.59 -11.40
N PRO A 53 8.12 -2.07 -12.47
CA PRO A 53 9.58 -2.05 -12.54
C PRO A 53 10.16 -0.66 -12.84
N SER A 54 9.33 0.27 -13.32
CA SER A 54 9.71 1.67 -13.57
C SER A 54 8.93 2.65 -12.68
N PRO A 55 9.36 3.92 -12.57
CA PRO A 55 8.60 4.95 -11.88
C PRO A 55 7.24 5.26 -12.50
N ASP A 56 6.93 4.76 -13.70
CA ASP A 56 5.67 5.05 -14.38
C ASP A 56 4.51 4.22 -13.77
N PRO A 57 3.49 4.85 -13.15
CA PRO A 57 2.31 4.12 -12.69
C PRO A 57 1.53 3.42 -13.80
N GLN A 58 1.76 3.78 -15.07
CA GLN A 58 1.14 3.19 -16.26
C GLN A 58 2.02 2.18 -17.01
N ASP A 59 3.14 1.76 -16.43
CA ASP A 59 3.97 0.67 -16.95
C ASP A 59 3.13 -0.53 -17.39
N GLU A 60 3.46 -1.15 -18.52
CA GLU A 60 2.72 -2.31 -19.02
C GLU A 60 2.80 -3.49 -18.04
N LEU A 61 3.92 -3.64 -17.34
CA LEU A 61 4.10 -4.64 -16.31
C LEU A 61 3.62 -4.12 -14.95
N LYS A 62 2.57 -4.75 -14.40
CA LYS A 62 2.01 -4.40 -13.09
C LYS A 62 1.72 -5.62 -12.24
N TRP A 63 2.23 -5.62 -11.01
CA TRP A 63 1.84 -6.58 -9.97
C TRP A 63 0.74 -5.97 -9.10
N ASN A 64 -0.49 -6.47 -9.22
CA ASN A 64 -1.65 -5.90 -8.55
C ASN A 64 -1.74 -6.38 -7.09
N LEU A 65 -1.51 -5.49 -6.14
CA LEU A 65 -1.40 -5.80 -4.72
C LEU A 65 -2.74 -5.69 -3.99
N LEU A 66 -3.46 -4.60 -4.24
CA LEU A 66 -4.80 -4.39 -3.70
C LEU A 66 -5.79 -4.13 -4.83
N HIS A 67 -6.99 -4.71 -4.72
CA HIS A 67 -8.16 -4.38 -5.54
C HIS A 67 -9.32 -3.99 -4.65
N ARG A 68 -9.89 -2.79 -4.83
CA ARG A 68 -10.93 -2.21 -3.96
C ARG A 68 -10.61 -2.34 -2.45
N GLY A 69 -9.35 -2.10 -2.10
CA GLY A 69 -8.84 -2.19 -0.72
C GLY A 69 -8.61 -3.59 -0.20
N CYS A 70 -8.69 -4.61 -1.06
CA CYS A 70 -8.51 -6.00 -0.69
C CYS A 70 -7.21 -6.59 -1.21
N PRO A 71 -6.44 -7.30 -0.36
CA PRO A 71 -5.31 -8.08 -0.83
C PRO A 71 -5.69 -9.00 -1.97
N ARG A 72 -4.90 -8.93 -3.04
CA ARG A 72 -4.85 -9.97 -4.05
C ARG A 72 -3.98 -11.10 -3.53
N GLN A 73 -4.40 -12.32 -3.83
CA GLN A 73 -3.60 -13.51 -3.62
C GLN A 73 -3.11 -13.96 -4.98
N ASP A 74 -1.80 -14.08 -5.12
CA ASP A 74 -1.09 -14.56 -6.29
C ASP A 74 -0.02 -15.53 -5.79
N ASP A 75 0.46 -16.42 -6.65
CA ASP A 75 1.46 -17.42 -6.22
C ASP A 75 2.84 -16.77 -5.98
N ASP A 76 3.06 -15.65 -6.67
CA ASP A 76 4.31 -14.90 -6.80
C ASP A 76 4.57 -13.87 -5.70
N TYR A 77 3.50 -13.41 -5.04
CA TYR A 77 3.56 -12.40 -3.99
C TYR A 77 2.35 -12.50 -3.07
N SER A 78 2.56 -12.10 -1.82
CA SER A 78 1.51 -11.99 -0.82
C SER A 78 1.43 -10.58 -0.25
N VAL A 79 0.21 -10.15 0.02
CA VAL A 79 -0.08 -8.84 0.59
C VAL A 79 -0.98 -9.03 1.79
N GLU A 80 -0.64 -8.37 2.89
CA GLU A 80 -1.46 -8.32 4.10
C GLU A 80 -1.78 -6.85 4.42
N VAL A 81 -3.05 -6.54 4.61
CA VAL A 81 -3.48 -5.24 5.17
C VAL A 81 -3.54 -5.38 6.69
N LEU A 82 -2.62 -4.73 7.39
CA LEU A 82 -2.51 -4.78 8.84
C LEU A 82 -3.47 -3.76 9.49
N GLU A 83 -4.10 -4.16 10.58
CA GLU A 83 -4.96 -3.26 11.35
C GLU A 83 -4.10 -2.27 12.14
N VAL A 84 -4.39 -0.97 12.01
CA VAL A 84 -3.77 0.09 12.79
C VAL A 84 -4.68 0.42 13.96
N ARG A 85 -4.19 0.33 15.20
CA ARG A 85 -4.98 0.52 16.42
C ARG A 85 -4.47 1.68 17.28
N PRO A 86 -5.34 2.24 18.13
CA PRO A 86 -4.88 3.14 19.19
C PRO A 86 -3.85 2.42 20.07
N GLY A 87 -2.69 3.05 20.31
CA GLY A 87 -1.59 2.46 21.07
C GLY A 87 -0.38 2.07 20.21
N ASP A 88 -0.56 1.95 18.90
CA ASP A 88 0.52 1.63 17.94
C ASP A 88 1.45 2.84 17.64
N GLY A 89 1.50 3.83 18.54
CA GLY A 89 2.27 5.06 18.36
C GLY A 89 1.64 6.09 17.39
N VAL A 90 0.43 5.82 16.89
CA VAL A 90 -0.31 6.68 15.95
C VAL A 90 -1.55 7.31 16.61
N LYS A 91 -1.73 8.61 16.43
CA LYS A 91 -2.82 9.40 17.07
C LYS A 91 -4.18 9.19 16.39
N TYR A 92 -4.20 8.96 15.07
CA TYR A 92 -5.42 8.81 14.26
C TYR A 92 -5.38 7.55 13.40
N PRO A 93 -5.61 6.35 13.96
CA PRO A 93 -5.38 5.09 13.25
C PRO A 93 -6.12 4.95 11.90
N LYS A 94 -7.32 5.53 11.78
CA LYS A 94 -8.11 5.52 10.53
C LYS A 94 -7.46 6.29 9.38
N LEU A 95 -6.52 7.19 9.67
CA LEU A 95 -5.77 7.96 8.67
C LEU A 95 -4.49 7.25 8.21
N HIS A 96 -4.26 6.02 8.67
CA HIS A 96 -3.11 5.20 8.37
C HIS A 96 -3.57 3.85 7.82
N LYS A 97 -2.81 3.31 6.86
CA LYS A 97 -2.94 1.94 6.37
C LYS A 97 -1.54 1.34 6.33
N TRP A 98 -1.42 0.19 6.99
CA TRP A 98 -0.18 -0.59 7.05
C TRP A 98 -0.32 -1.80 6.15
N LEU A 99 0.66 -1.99 5.28
CA LEU A 99 0.74 -3.14 4.39
C LEU A 99 2.02 -3.90 4.71
N LYS A 100 1.93 -5.22 4.69
CA LYS A 100 3.08 -6.11 4.61
C LYS A 100 3.01 -6.78 3.24
N ILE A 101 4.07 -6.61 2.47
CA ILE A 101 4.17 -7.15 1.10
C ILE A 101 5.36 -8.09 1.10
N THR A 102 5.13 -9.36 0.78
CA THR A 102 6.21 -10.33 0.59
C THR A 102 6.19 -10.74 -0.86
N MET A 103 7.20 -10.36 -1.64
CA MET A 103 7.31 -10.75 -3.04
C MET A 103 8.37 -11.85 -3.17
N PHE A 104 8.00 -12.92 -3.89
CA PHE A 104 8.88 -14.05 -4.19
C PHE A 104 9.43 -13.96 -5.63
N SER A 105 8.81 -13.18 -6.51
CA SER A 105 8.99 -13.29 -7.97
C SER A 105 9.66 -12.11 -8.69
N PHE A 106 10.43 -11.25 -8.03
CA PHE A 106 11.30 -10.33 -8.82
C PHE A 106 12.33 -11.08 -9.70
N ILE A 107 12.38 -12.43 -9.61
CA ILE A 107 13.46 -13.27 -10.11
C ILE A 107 12.95 -14.54 -10.86
N GLU A 108 11.66 -14.72 -11.17
CA GLU A 108 11.22 -15.96 -11.87
C GLU A 108 11.06 -15.85 -13.40
N SER A 109 11.38 -14.70 -14.00
CA SER A 109 11.53 -14.57 -15.45
C SER A 109 12.92 -14.04 -15.81
N GLU A 110 13.34 -14.20 -17.07
CA GLU A 110 14.66 -13.74 -17.59
C GLU A 110 14.96 -12.25 -17.31
N ASP A 111 13.96 -11.48 -16.87
CA ASP A 111 14.03 -10.09 -16.46
C ASP A 111 14.20 -9.95 -14.94
N ILE A 112 15.44 -9.70 -14.51
CA ILE A 112 15.75 -9.27 -13.14
C ILE A 112 15.43 -7.77 -13.04
N TYR A 113 14.43 -7.39 -12.24
CA TYR A 113 14.10 -5.99 -12.03
C TYR A 113 14.94 -5.39 -10.90
N GLU A 114 15.89 -4.51 -11.26
CA GLU A 114 16.77 -3.82 -10.29
C GLU A 114 16.02 -2.91 -9.33
N SER A 115 14.84 -2.40 -9.73
CA SER A 115 14.07 -1.46 -8.95
C SER A 115 12.57 -1.69 -9.10
N VAL A 116 11.85 -1.47 -8.01
CA VAL A 116 10.41 -1.65 -7.95
C VAL A 116 9.77 -0.43 -7.28
N TYR A 117 8.71 0.07 -7.89
CA TYR A 117 7.96 1.22 -7.40
C TYR A 117 6.57 0.79 -7.00
N LEU A 118 6.13 1.23 -5.82
CA LEU A 118 4.81 0.97 -5.29
C LEU A 118 3.90 2.17 -5.54
N HIS A 119 2.72 1.91 -6.08
CA HIS A 119 1.70 2.90 -6.39
C HIS A 119 0.40 2.55 -5.68
N CYS A 120 -0.34 3.56 -5.23
CA CYS A 120 -1.68 3.38 -4.67
C CYS A 120 -2.62 4.50 -5.10
N ASP A 121 -3.80 4.13 -5.62
CA ASP A 121 -4.99 5.01 -5.72
C ASP A 121 -5.59 5.15 -4.32
N ALA A 122 -5.41 6.32 -3.72
CA ALA A 122 -5.85 6.65 -2.38
C ALA A 122 -6.90 7.75 -2.38
N GLU A 123 -7.84 7.65 -1.44
CA GLU A 123 -8.81 8.70 -1.16
C GLU A 123 -9.07 8.84 0.34
N VAL A 124 -9.64 9.97 0.74
CA VAL A 124 -10.13 10.18 2.10
C VAL A 124 -11.64 10.27 2.07
N CYS A 125 -12.30 9.46 2.88
CA CYS A 125 -13.75 9.45 3.04
C CYS A 125 -14.15 9.89 4.44
N LYS A 126 -15.40 10.33 4.61
CA LYS A 126 -15.95 10.77 5.90
C LYS A 126 -17.22 9.98 6.26
N GLY A 127 -17.26 9.45 7.49
CA GLY A 127 -18.44 8.80 8.06
C GLY A 127 -18.82 7.47 7.40
N ALA A 128 -20.10 7.09 7.50
CA ALA A 128 -20.61 5.77 7.11
C ALA A 128 -20.53 5.44 5.60
N ARG A 129 -20.04 6.36 4.77
CA ARG A 129 -19.91 6.20 3.32
C ARG A 129 -18.57 5.58 2.90
N CYS A 130 -17.64 5.41 3.84
CA CYS A 130 -16.37 4.75 3.58
C CYS A 130 -16.60 3.28 3.13
N PRO A 131 -15.94 2.83 2.05
CA PRO A 131 -15.95 1.43 1.64
C PRO A 131 -15.56 0.53 2.82
N ARG A 132 -16.33 -0.54 3.05
CA ARG A 132 -16.04 -1.49 4.12
C ARG A 132 -15.16 -2.62 3.60
N THR A 133 -14.31 -3.12 4.48
CA THR A 133 -13.33 -4.17 4.28
C THR A 133 -13.87 -5.42 3.55
N CYS A 134 -12.91 -6.16 3.00
CA CYS A 134 -13.08 -7.44 2.32
C CYS A 134 -13.96 -8.39 3.13
N ASN A 135 -15.05 -8.85 2.53
CA ASN A 135 -16.05 -9.74 3.10
C ASN A 135 -16.94 -9.17 4.23
N ARG A 136 -17.91 -8.35 3.84
CA ARG A 136 -19.30 -8.56 4.28
C ARG A 136 -20.18 -8.81 3.07
N LYS A 137 -20.61 -10.06 2.88
CA LYS A 137 -21.64 -10.44 1.89
C LYS A 137 -22.85 -9.50 2.01
N ARG A 138 -22.94 -8.46 1.17
CA ARG A 138 -24.20 -7.81 0.81
C ARG A 138 -24.14 -7.36 -0.65
N ARG A 139 -25.27 -7.64 -1.29
CA ARG A 139 -25.60 -7.46 -2.70
C ARG A 139 -25.26 -6.04 -3.18
N HIS A 140 -24.97 -5.94 -4.48
CA HIS A 140 -24.90 -4.70 -5.24
C HIS A 140 -25.85 -3.62 -4.69
N ALA A 141 -25.29 -2.52 -4.20
CA ALA A 141 -26.03 -1.30 -3.98
C ALA A 141 -25.07 -0.10 -4.10
N GLY A 142 -25.24 0.66 -5.17
CA GLY A 142 -24.80 2.03 -5.29
C GLY A 142 -23.47 2.21 -5.99
N VAL A 143 -23.52 2.80 -7.19
CA VAL A 143 -22.43 3.63 -7.72
C VAL A 143 -22.09 4.65 -6.63
N GLN A 144 -20.98 4.45 -5.92
CA GLN A 144 -20.54 5.39 -4.90
C GLN A 144 -20.09 6.66 -5.60
N ARG A 145 -20.76 7.77 -5.29
CA ARG A 145 -20.30 9.10 -5.66
C ARG A 145 -19.03 9.39 -4.87
N PHE A 146 -17.91 9.18 -5.52
CA PHE A 146 -16.58 9.57 -5.06
C PHE A 146 -16.58 11.06 -4.70
N LEU A 147 -15.96 11.41 -3.58
CA LEU A 147 -15.52 12.78 -3.39
C LEU A 147 -14.40 13.00 -4.42
N ASN A 148 -14.48 14.07 -5.21
CA ASN A 148 -13.55 14.43 -6.28
C ASN A 148 -12.10 14.65 -5.77
N GLY A 149 -11.39 13.61 -5.34
CA GLY A 149 -10.11 13.73 -4.65
C GLY A 149 -9.28 12.46 -4.56
N ARG A 150 -9.48 11.52 -5.51
CA ARG A 150 -8.56 10.38 -5.67
C ARG A 150 -7.20 10.85 -6.12
N VAL A 151 -6.15 10.28 -5.53
CA VAL A 151 -4.77 10.60 -5.86
C VAL A 151 -3.99 9.31 -5.98
N VAL A 152 -3.21 9.17 -7.06
CA VAL A 152 -2.20 8.14 -7.17
C VAL A 152 -0.95 8.64 -6.46
N ILE A 153 -0.57 7.94 -5.40
CA ILE A 153 0.68 8.19 -4.67
C ILE A 153 1.69 7.10 -4.98
N GLN A 154 2.97 7.46 -4.94
CA GLN A 154 4.08 6.56 -5.24
C GLN A 154 5.07 6.50 -4.07
N GLY A 155 5.73 5.36 -3.92
CA GLY A 155 6.90 5.16 -3.06
C GLY A 155 7.89 4.20 -3.70
N GLY A 156 9.19 4.40 -3.46
CA GLY A 156 10.27 3.61 -4.01
C GLY A 156 11.43 4.48 -4.48
N PRO A 157 12.45 3.90 -5.13
CA PRO A 157 12.54 2.49 -5.48
C PRO A 157 12.81 1.58 -4.26
N LEU A 158 12.25 0.38 -4.30
CA LEU A 158 12.73 -0.78 -3.55
C LEU A 158 13.70 -1.51 -4.48
N ILE A 159 14.93 -1.77 -4.03
CA ILE A 159 15.96 -2.45 -4.83
C ILE A 159 16.10 -3.87 -4.33
N SER A 160 16.22 -4.84 -5.24
CA SER A 160 16.57 -6.21 -4.86
C SER A 160 18.09 -6.34 -4.76
N ALA A 161 18.59 -6.92 -3.66
CA ALA A 161 19.96 -7.41 -3.60
C ALA A 161 19.99 -8.83 -4.19
N MET A 162 20.82 -9.03 -5.21
CA MET A 162 21.20 -10.36 -5.73
C MET A 162 21.98 -11.16 -4.70
#